data_AF-A0AAD5LRV3-F1
#
_entry.id   AF-A0AAD5LRV3-F1
#
_cell.length_a   1.000
_cell.length_b   1.000
_cell.length_c   1.000
_cell.angle_alpha   90.00
_cell.angle_beta   90.00
_cell.angle_gamma   90.00
#
_symmetry.space_group_name_H-M   'P 1'
#
loop_
_entity.id
_entity.type
_entity.pdbx_description
1 polymer ?
#
loop_
_entity_poly.entity_id
_entity_poly.type
_entity_poly.pdbx_seq_one_letter_code
_entity_poly.pdbx_strand_id
1 'polypeptide(L)'
;MDKFGLYLAFDAGKAGAPLARNTVAGYFCHVKLWLLDEHPQCRHLVEKKVLSMANTLEKHYMKREAGSSIKKAEACTKQHLKAMTMYLYSTASKAEDYQDLALLSLMWYLFGRASDLSMLRTPNLALSNDTSLFIKLIRVKTSEEQGLTIFPDADFTTCPITALAAALATQTVPAFALLSQLPAIAPTTIAELGPGTSLRDIIEADGHITTSVSRDGPQAKGNSPGIHNYVNRLLDRIATPAGVKVLLSSHSFRRGGPQHANGSADLSPQWIFDRGAWNMTSTNKAFPYVFNTTSEDQKVVKYLSG
;
A
#
# COMPACT_ATOMS: atom_id res chain seq x y z
N MET A 1 19.39 24.64 -0.17
CA MET A 1 18.36 24.00 -1.04
C MET A 1 18.74 24.32 -2.47
N ASP A 2 18.56 23.41 -3.42
CA ASP A 2 18.59 23.81 -4.83
C ASP A 2 17.39 24.73 -5.13
N LYS A 3 17.47 25.47 -6.24
CA LYS A 3 16.46 26.47 -6.61
C LYS A 3 15.07 25.86 -6.81
N PHE A 4 14.97 24.61 -7.26
CA PHE A 4 13.72 23.92 -7.53
C PHE A 4 13.04 23.42 -6.24
N GLY A 5 13.80 22.90 -5.27
CA GLY A 5 13.30 22.56 -3.94
C GLY A 5 12.87 23.78 -3.12
N LEU A 6 13.58 24.90 -3.25
CA LEU A 6 13.14 26.19 -2.71
C LEU A 6 11.84 26.63 -3.37
N TYR A 7 11.77 26.60 -4.69
CA TYR A 7 10.56 26.95 -5.44
C TYR A 7 9.36 26.16 -4.90
N LEU A 8 9.40 24.83 -4.90
CA LEU A 8 8.26 24.01 -4.42
C LEU A 8 7.94 24.17 -2.93
N ALA A 9 8.92 24.49 -2.08
CA ALA A 9 8.70 24.68 -0.65
C ALA A 9 8.00 26.01 -0.31
N PHE A 10 8.20 27.03 -1.13
CA PHE A 10 7.68 28.39 -0.93
C PHE A 10 6.61 28.80 -1.95
N ASP A 11 6.37 27.99 -2.99
CA ASP A 11 5.32 28.24 -3.97
C ASP A 11 3.94 28.14 -3.32
N ALA A 12 3.14 29.17 -3.57
CA ALA A 12 1.79 29.28 -3.07
C ALA A 12 0.86 28.72 -4.15
N GLY A 13 0.11 27.67 -3.83
CA GLY A 13 -0.88 27.11 -4.76
C GLY A 13 -1.99 28.13 -5.08
N LYS A 14 -2.95 27.73 -5.93
CA LYS A 14 -4.05 28.62 -6.42
C LYS A 14 -4.84 29.37 -5.34
N ALA A 15 -4.73 29.00 -4.06
CA ALA A 15 -5.40 29.64 -2.92
C ALA A 15 -4.44 30.41 -1.98
N GLY A 16 -3.20 30.70 -2.39
CA GLY A 16 -2.20 31.37 -1.55
C GLY A 16 -1.59 30.48 -0.44
N ALA A 17 -2.08 29.24 -0.31
CA ALA A 17 -1.59 28.28 0.67
C ALA A 17 -0.33 27.56 0.14
N PRO A 18 0.67 27.28 1.01
CA PRO A 18 1.86 26.56 0.58
C PRO A 18 1.50 25.12 0.19
N LEU A 19 2.13 24.61 -0.86
CA LEU A 19 1.85 23.27 -1.39
C LEU A 19 1.89 22.18 -0.29
N ALA A 20 0.94 21.26 -0.36
CA ALA A 20 0.90 20.10 0.52
C ALA A 20 2.09 19.19 0.25
N ARG A 21 2.60 18.52 1.30
CA ARG A 21 3.76 17.62 1.22
C ARG A 21 3.62 16.57 0.11
N ASN A 22 2.44 15.97 -0.03
CA ASN A 22 2.16 14.97 -1.07
C ASN A 22 2.21 15.56 -2.48
N THR A 23 1.79 16.81 -2.65
CA THR A 23 1.82 17.51 -3.93
C THR A 23 3.26 17.83 -4.35
N VAL A 24 4.08 18.33 -3.41
CA VAL A 24 5.51 18.57 -3.65
C VAL A 24 6.24 17.27 -3.96
N ALA A 25 5.96 16.19 -3.23
CA ALA A 25 6.52 14.88 -3.53
C ALA A 25 6.13 14.39 -4.94
N GLY A 26 4.89 14.65 -5.39
CA GLY A 26 4.44 14.36 -6.75
C GLY A 26 5.24 15.11 -7.83
N TYR A 27 5.41 16.43 -7.68
CA TYR A 27 6.23 17.22 -8.61
C TYR A 27 7.68 16.72 -8.67
N PHE A 28 8.25 16.36 -7.53
CA PHE A 28 9.59 15.79 -7.48
C PHE A 28 9.71 14.46 -8.22
N CYS A 29 8.72 13.58 -8.06
CA CYS A 29 8.70 12.32 -8.79
C CYS A 29 8.60 12.54 -10.31
N HIS A 30 7.76 13.48 -10.75
CA HIS A 30 7.65 13.81 -12.18
C HIS A 30 8.97 14.36 -12.76
N VAL A 31 9.66 15.26 -12.06
CA VAL A 31 10.95 15.77 -12.54
C VAL A 31 12.03 14.69 -12.52
N LYS A 32 12.05 13.83 -11.49
CA LYS A 32 12.93 12.65 -11.46
C LYS A 32 12.70 11.78 -12.69
N LEU A 33 11.45 11.47 -13.00
CA LEU A 33 11.12 10.65 -14.17
C LEU A 33 11.60 11.28 -15.46
N TRP A 34 11.24 12.54 -15.69
CA TRP A 34 11.59 13.24 -16.91
C TRP A 34 13.11 13.22 -17.13
N LEU A 35 13.90 13.46 -16.07
CA LEU A 35 15.36 13.37 -16.13
C LEU A 35 15.89 11.95 -16.41
N LEU A 36 15.21 10.92 -15.91
CA LEU A 36 15.60 9.53 -16.16
C LEU A 36 15.21 9.03 -17.55
N ASP A 37 14.17 9.62 -18.13
CA ASP A 37 13.71 9.34 -19.50
C ASP A 37 14.66 9.96 -20.52
N GLU A 38 15.01 11.23 -20.33
CA GLU A 38 15.96 11.95 -21.18
C GLU A 38 17.41 11.45 -21.03
N HIS A 39 17.81 11.05 -19.81
CA HIS A 39 19.20 10.71 -19.48
C HIS A 39 19.33 9.44 -18.62
N PRO A 40 18.97 8.26 -19.16
CA PRO A 40 19.01 6.99 -18.42
C PRO A 40 20.39 6.63 -17.87
N GLN A 41 21.46 7.02 -18.54
CA GLN A 41 22.86 6.83 -18.12
C GLN A 41 23.23 7.57 -16.82
N CYS A 42 22.50 8.64 -16.50
CA CYS A 42 22.74 9.47 -15.32
C CYS A 42 21.93 9.02 -14.09
N ARG A 43 21.30 7.84 -14.12
CA ARG A 43 20.39 7.36 -13.07
C ARG A 43 20.93 7.54 -11.65
N HIS A 44 22.15 7.06 -11.42
CA HIS A 44 22.81 7.14 -10.11
C HIS A 44 22.97 8.58 -9.59
N LEU A 45 23.23 9.55 -10.48
CA LEU A 45 23.33 10.98 -10.13
C LEU A 45 21.97 11.58 -9.83
N VAL A 46 20.97 11.29 -10.68
CA VAL A 46 19.58 11.77 -10.51
C VAL A 46 19.01 11.27 -9.19
N GLU A 47 19.17 9.98 -8.88
CA GLU A 47 18.71 9.39 -7.63
C GLU A 47 19.40 10.00 -6.41
N LYS A 48 20.73 10.17 -6.45
CA LYS A 48 21.49 10.82 -5.37
C LYS A 48 21.02 12.26 -5.11
N LYS A 49 20.75 13.03 -6.17
CA LYS A 49 20.24 14.40 -6.06
C LYS A 49 18.83 14.42 -5.46
N VAL A 50 17.92 13.61 -6.01
CA VAL A 50 16.54 13.53 -5.51
C VAL A 50 16.49 13.13 -4.05
N LEU A 51 17.31 12.17 -3.60
CA LEU A 51 17.39 11.78 -2.19
C LEU A 51 17.87 12.94 -1.29
N SER A 52 18.90 13.68 -1.73
CA SER A 52 19.37 14.88 -1.02
C SER A 52 18.28 15.96 -0.89
N MET A 53 17.46 16.11 -1.93
CA MET A 53 16.37 17.07 -1.97
C MET A 53 15.20 16.65 -1.07
N ALA A 54 14.80 15.38 -1.13
CA ALA A 54 13.80 14.79 -0.25
C ALA A 54 14.17 14.98 1.23
N ASN A 55 15.44 14.73 1.60
CA ASN A 55 15.93 14.96 2.96
C ASN A 55 15.85 16.43 3.39
N THR A 56 16.05 17.36 2.46
CA THR A 56 16.01 18.80 2.76
C THR A 56 14.57 19.29 2.92
N LEU A 57 13.65 18.80 2.08
CA LEU A 57 12.23 19.08 2.19
C LEU A 57 11.65 18.45 3.45
N GLU A 58 12.06 17.24 3.81
CA GLU A 58 11.63 16.61 5.06
C GLU A 58 11.99 17.49 6.24
N LYS A 59 13.23 18.02 6.31
CA LYS A 59 13.63 18.97 7.35
C LYS A 59 12.76 20.24 7.35
N HIS A 60 12.38 20.75 6.18
CA HIS A 60 11.52 21.93 6.07
C HIS A 60 10.08 21.66 6.52
N TYR A 61 9.48 20.57 6.07
CA TYR A 61 8.13 20.17 6.47
C TYR A 61 8.07 19.75 7.94
N MET A 62 9.11 19.10 8.47
CA MET A 62 9.20 18.78 9.91
C MET A 62 9.30 20.05 10.76
N LYS A 63 9.98 21.11 10.29
CA LYS A 63 9.97 22.43 10.94
C LYS A 63 8.62 23.13 10.85
N ARG A 64 7.89 22.97 9.74
CA ARG A 64 6.51 23.48 9.57
C ARG A 64 5.51 22.74 10.45
N GLU A 65 5.65 21.43 10.58
CA GLU A 65 4.84 20.57 11.47
C GLU A 65 5.20 20.75 12.94
N ALA A 66 6.42 21.18 13.30
CA ALA A 66 6.76 21.51 14.68
C ALA A 66 5.90 22.66 15.26
N GLY A 67 5.32 23.50 14.40
CA GLY A 67 4.34 24.53 14.78
C GLY A 67 2.88 24.05 14.80
N SER A 68 2.58 22.84 14.31
CA SER A 68 1.23 22.26 14.28
C SER A 68 1.25 20.81 14.77
N SER A 69 0.75 20.59 15.99
CA SER A 69 0.67 19.28 16.64
C SER A 69 -0.31 18.34 15.91
N ILE A 70 0.06 17.82 14.75
CA ILE A 70 -0.69 16.76 14.08
C ILE A 70 -0.48 15.49 14.90
N LYS A 71 -1.51 15.06 15.64
CA LYS A 71 -1.54 13.78 16.35
C LYS A 71 -1.40 12.64 15.33
N LYS A 72 -0.16 12.20 15.06
CA LYS A 72 0.12 11.05 14.19
C LYS A 72 -0.23 9.77 14.93
N ALA A 73 -0.96 8.86 14.27
CA ALA A 73 -1.24 7.54 14.82
C ALA A 73 0.07 6.81 15.11
N GLU A 74 0.19 6.19 16.28
CA GLU A 74 1.36 5.40 16.66
C GLU A 74 1.55 4.23 15.69
N ALA A 75 2.79 3.84 15.43
CA ALA A 75 3.07 2.76 14.50
C ALA A 75 2.78 1.39 15.12
N CYS A 76 2.18 0.51 14.31
CA CYS A 76 2.10 -0.89 14.68
C CYS A 76 3.53 -1.44 14.75
N THR A 77 3.88 -2.20 15.79
CA THR A 77 5.18 -2.86 15.89
C THR A 77 5.00 -4.35 15.58
N LYS A 78 6.10 -5.08 15.27
CA LYS A 78 6.03 -6.53 15.07
C LYS A 78 5.51 -7.24 16.34
N GLN A 79 5.80 -6.69 17.53
CA GLN A 79 5.24 -7.17 18.80
C GLN A 79 3.73 -6.94 18.92
N HIS A 80 3.23 -5.77 18.52
CA HIS A 80 1.78 -5.51 18.47
C HIS A 80 1.08 -6.49 17.52
N LEU A 81 1.66 -6.70 16.33
CA LEU A 81 1.15 -7.68 15.36
C LEU A 81 1.10 -9.07 15.98
N LYS A 82 2.21 -9.55 16.56
CA LYS A 82 2.30 -10.86 17.21
C LYS A 82 1.27 -11.05 18.31
N ALA A 83 1.08 -10.04 19.16
CA ALA A 83 0.07 -10.10 20.22
C ALA A 83 -1.35 -10.28 19.64
N MET A 84 -1.69 -9.48 18.61
CA MET A 84 -3.01 -9.55 17.96
C MET A 84 -3.24 -10.85 17.20
N THR A 85 -2.24 -11.35 16.46
CA THR A 85 -2.36 -12.61 15.71
C THR A 85 -2.38 -13.82 16.63
N MET A 86 -1.59 -13.82 17.72
CA MET A 86 -1.67 -14.87 18.77
C MET A 86 -3.05 -14.91 19.42
N TYR A 87 -3.61 -13.74 19.76
CA TYR A 87 -4.96 -13.66 20.29
C TYR A 87 -5.96 -14.29 19.32
N LEU A 88 -5.93 -13.89 18.04
CA LEU A 88 -6.79 -14.47 17.00
C LEU A 88 -6.60 -15.99 16.87
N TYR A 89 -5.37 -16.51 16.81
CA TYR A 89 -5.12 -17.96 16.77
C TYR A 89 -5.75 -18.68 17.97
N SER A 90 -5.70 -18.09 19.16
CA SER A 90 -6.23 -18.70 20.39
C SER A 90 -7.77 -18.63 20.52
N THR A 91 -8.41 -17.65 19.87
CA THR A 91 -9.85 -17.42 19.99
C THR A 91 -10.63 -17.72 18.71
N ALA A 92 -9.96 -18.09 17.61
CA ALA A 92 -10.59 -18.28 16.32
C ALA A 92 -11.62 -19.41 16.39
N SER A 93 -12.85 -19.06 15.99
CA SER A 93 -13.99 -20.00 16.00
C SER A 93 -14.67 -20.10 14.64
N LYS A 94 -14.42 -19.13 13.75
CA LYS A 94 -15.02 -19.03 12.42
C LYS A 94 -13.94 -18.80 11.37
N ALA A 95 -14.23 -19.14 10.11
CA ALA A 95 -13.34 -18.87 8.99
C ALA A 95 -12.93 -17.39 8.89
N GLU A 96 -13.86 -16.48 9.20
CA GLU A 96 -13.63 -15.03 9.23
C GLU A 96 -12.48 -14.61 10.17
N ASP A 97 -12.31 -15.28 11.32
CA ASP A 97 -11.22 -14.95 12.25
C ASP A 97 -9.84 -15.28 11.65
N TYR A 98 -9.75 -16.35 10.86
CA TYR A 98 -8.53 -16.70 10.13
C TYR A 98 -8.29 -15.76 8.95
N GLN A 99 -9.35 -15.30 8.28
CA GLN A 99 -9.24 -14.27 7.24
C GLN A 99 -8.77 -12.92 7.83
N ASP A 100 -9.20 -12.57 9.04
CA ASP A 100 -8.72 -11.39 9.76
C ASP A 100 -7.23 -11.52 10.12
N LEU A 101 -6.80 -12.71 10.49
CA LEU A 101 -5.39 -13.01 10.75
C LEU A 101 -4.53 -12.84 9.50
N ALA A 102 -5.01 -13.36 8.36
CA ALA A 102 -4.38 -13.17 7.06
C ALA A 102 -4.34 -11.68 6.67
N LEU A 103 -5.42 -10.94 6.90
CA LEU A 103 -5.50 -9.50 6.63
C LEU A 103 -4.44 -8.72 7.43
N LEU A 104 -4.32 -8.93 8.75
CA LEU A 104 -3.36 -8.21 9.58
C LEU A 104 -1.91 -8.53 9.19
N SER A 105 -1.63 -9.81 8.93
CA SER A 105 -0.31 -10.27 8.50
C SER A 105 0.04 -9.65 7.15
N LEU A 106 -0.82 -9.77 6.14
CA LEU A 106 -0.59 -9.15 4.83
C LEU A 106 -0.47 -7.62 4.92
N MET A 107 -1.27 -6.96 5.76
CA MET A 107 -1.13 -5.52 5.97
C MET A 107 0.24 -5.13 6.52
N TRP A 108 0.86 -5.94 7.38
CA TRP A 108 2.24 -5.69 7.83
C TRP A 108 3.25 -5.76 6.67
N TYR A 109 3.25 -6.87 5.95
CA TYR A 109 4.20 -7.15 4.86
C TYR A 109 4.00 -6.28 3.62
N LEU A 110 2.79 -5.77 3.43
CA LEU A 110 2.40 -4.89 2.34
C LEU A 110 2.28 -3.42 2.78
N PHE A 111 2.82 -3.01 3.92
CA PHE A 111 2.87 -1.60 4.35
C PHE A 111 1.49 -0.92 4.44
N GLY A 112 0.51 -1.63 5.00
CA GLY A 112 -0.82 -1.16 5.37
C GLY A 112 -1.75 -0.88 4.17
N ARG A 113 -1.55 -1.59 3.06
CA ARG A 113 -2.36 -1.49 1.83
C ARG A 113 -3.65 -2.30 1.88
N ALA A 114 -4.49 -2.00 2.87
CA ALA A 114 -5.77 -2.69 3.04
C ALA A 114 -6.69 -2.60 1.81
N SER A 115 -6.70 -1.46 1.10
CA SER A 115 -7.50 -1.25 -0.12
C SER A 115 -7.09 -2.16 -1.27
N ASP A 116 -5.80 -2.44 -1.42
CA ASP A 116 -5.32 -3.28 -2.50
C ASP A 116 -5.63 -4.76 -2.19
N LEU A 117 -5.70 -5.11 -0.90
CA LEU A 117 -6.08 -6.44 -0.43
C LEU A 117 -7.54 -6.80 -0.69
N SER A 118 -8.46 -5.83 -0.75
CA SER A 118 -9.87 -6.13 -1.12
C SER A 118 -10.05 -6.56 -2.57
N MET A 119 -9.04 -6.36 -3.42
CA MET A 119 -9.04 -6.83 -4.81
C MET A 119 -8.31 -8.16 -5.00
N LEU A 120 -7.73 -8.72 -3.92
CA LEU A 120 -6.88 -9.89 -3.99
C LEU A 120 -7.69 -11.18 -4.22
N ARG A 121 -7.39 -11.87 -5.32
CA ARG A 121 -8.05 -13.12 -5.75
C ARG A 121 -7.04 -14.25 -5.89
N THR A 122 -7.49 -15.48 -5.91
CA THR A 122 -6.63 -16.67 -6.06
C THR A 122 -5.63 -16.59 -7.24
N PRO A 123 -6.02 -16.17 -8.47
CA PRO A 123 -5.05 -16.07 -9.58
C PRO A 123 -3.98 -14.98 -9.38
N ASN A 124 -4.11 -14.11 -8.37
CA ASN A 124 -3.07 -13.15 -8.02
C ASN A 124 -1.91 -13.76 -7.23
N LEU A 125 -2.04 -15.02 -6.79
CA LEU A 125 -1.02 -15.71 -6.03
C LEU A 125 -0.25 -16.69 -6.92
N ALA A 126 1.06 -16.70 -6.79
CA ALA A 126 1.92 -17.73 -7.36
C ALA A 126 2.97 -18.17 -6.34
N LEU A 127 3.14 -19.48 -6.17
CA LEU A 127 4.23 -20.01 -5.36
C LEU A 127 5.51 -20.06 -6.19
N SER A 128 6.59 -19.56 -5.62
CA SER A 128 7.93 -19.70 -6.19
C SER A 128 8.62 -20.92 -5.60
N ASN A 129 9.63 -21.43 -6.31
CA ASN A 129 10.40 -22.63 -5.92
C ASN A 129 11.10 -22.46 -4.56
N ASP A 130 11.39 -21.22 -4.16
CA ASP A 130 12.11 -20.89 -2.93
C ASP A 130 11.19 -20.76 -1.70
N THR A 131 10.04 -21.43 -1.68
CA THR A 131 8.98 -21.32 -0.64
C THR A 131 8.39 -19.91 -0.46
N SER A 132 8.72 -18.99 -1.36
CA SER A 132 8.19 -17.64 -1.34
C SER A 132 6.87 -17.54 -2.09
N LEU A 133 6.00 -16.67 -1.59
CA LEU A 133 4.71 -16.37 -2.19
C LEU A 133 4.83 -15.08 -2.99
N PHE A 134 4.57 -15.16 -4.28
CA PHE A 134 4.40 -13.99 -5.15
C PHE A 134 2.93 -13.56 -5.14
N ILE A 135 2.72 -12.25 -4.96
CA ILE A 135 1.40 -11.62 -4.94
C ILE A 135 1.38 -10.50 -5.98
N LYS A 136 0.44 -10.60 -6.92
CA LYS A 136 0.17 -9.59 -7.94
C LYS A 136 -1.03 -8.72 -7.52
N LEU A 137 -0.78 -7.49 -7.09
CA LEU A 137 -1.82 -6.54 -6.67
C LEU A 137 -2.13 -5.54 -7.78
N ILE A 138 -3.37 -5.04 -7.83
CA ILE A 138 -3.72 -3.83 -8.57
C ILE A 138 -3.81 -2.69 -7.57
N ARG A 139 -3.07 -1.62 -7.81
CA ARG A 139 -3.09 -0.44 -6.94
C ARG A 139 -4.37 0.35 -7.18
N VAL A 140 -5.23 0.47 -6.16
CA VAL A 140 -6.50 1.21 -6.28
C VAL A 140 -6.28 2.68 -6.68
N LYS A 141 -5.16 3.30 -6.26
CA LYS A 141 -4.91 4.72 -6.50
C LYS A 141 -4.30 5.03 -7.87
N THR A 142 -3.55 4.10 -8.46
CA THR A 142 -2.82 4.33 -9.72
C THR A 142 -3.32 3.44 -10.85
N SER A 143 -4.16 2.45 -10.54
CA SER A 143 -4.58 1.37 -11.44
C SER A 143 -3.42 0.58 -12.04
N GLU A 144 -2.23 0.68 -11.45
CA GLU A 144 -1.02 -0.05 -11.87
C GLU A 144 -0.96 -1.43 -11.21
N GLU A 145 -0.51 -2.43 -11.97
CA GLU A 145 -0.21 -3.75 -11.43
C GLU A 145 1.16 -3.74 -10.72
N GLN A 146 1.23 -4.34 -9.54
CA GLN A 146 2.44 -4.46 -8.75
C GLN A 146 2.63 -5.89 -8.26
N GLY A 147 3.73 -6.52 -8.64
CA GLY A 147 4.17 -7.81 -8.11
C GLY A 147 5.01 -7.65 -6.83
N LEU A 148 4.77 -8.50 -5.84
CA LEU A 148 5.47 -8.49 -4.56
C LEU A 148 5.75 -9.90 -4.08
N THR A 149 6.90 -10.08 -3.45
CA THR A 149 7.30 -11.36 -2.86
C THR A 149 7.14 -11.26 -1.37
N ILE A 150 6.67 -12.36 -0.80
CA ILE A 150 6.54 -12.60 0.62
C ILE A 150 7.29 -13.89 0.96
N PHE A 151 8.17 -13.82 1.95
CA PHE A 151 8.84 -14.98 2.50
C PHE A 151 8.12 -15.45 3.78
N PRO A 152 8.21 -16.74 4.12
CA PRO A 152 7.75 -17.20 5.43
C PRO A 152 8.48 -16.43 6.54
N ASP A 153 7.72 -16.03 7.56
CA ASP A 153 8.29 -15.44 8.79
C ASP A 153 8.88 -16.58 9.65
N ALA A 154 9.99 -16.32 10.33
CA ALA A 154 10.56 -17.26 11.28
C ALA A 154 9.57 -17.58 12.42
N ASP A 155 8.72 -16.61 12.77
CA ASP A 155 7.62 -16.79 13.72
C ASP A 155 6.32 -17.14 13.00
N PHE A 156 5.81 -18.36 13.19
CA PHE A 156 4.57 -18.81 12.55
C PHE A 156 3.37 -17.91 12.88
N THR A 157 3.40 -17.25 14.03
CA THR A 157 2.29 -16.42 14.53
C THR A 157 2.12 -15.13 13.74
N THR A 158 3.22 -14.60 13.18
CA THR A 158 3.20 -13.43 12.29
C THR A 158 3.44 -13.79 10.83
N CYS A 159 3.58 -15.09 10.53
CA CYS A 159 3.85 -15.57 9.20
C CYS A 159 2.67 -15.33 8.25
N PRO A 160 2.84 -14.51 7.20
CA PRO A 160 1.76 -14.17 6.28
C PRO A 160 1.34 -15.36 5.42
N ILE A 161 2.26 -16.28 5.11
CA ILE A 161 1.97 -17.50 4.34
C ILE A 161 1.16 -18.46 5.19
N THR A 162 1.56 -18.68 6.45
CA THR A 162 0.81 -19.54 7.39
C THR A 162 -0.58 -18.97 7.69
N ALA A 163 -0.67 -17.66 7.88
CA ALA A 163 -1.94 -16.96 8.07
C ALA A 163 -2.88 -17.14 6.87
N LEU A 164 -2.36 -16.94 5.65
CA LEU A 164 -3.12 -17.10 4.42
C LEU A 164 -3.53 -18.57 4.18
N ALA A 165 -2.64 -19.52 4.46
CA ALA A 165 -2.94 -20.94 4.38
C ALA A 165 -4.07 -21.34 5.35
N ALA A 166 -4.04 -20.84 6.60
CA ALA A 166 -5.10 -21.08 7.57
C ALA A 166 -6.44 -20.46 7.13
N ALA A 167 -6.40 -19.24 6.58
CA ALA A 167 -7.59 -18.59 6.03
C ALA A 167 -8.20 -19.38 4.87
N LEU A 168 -7.37 -19.93 3.97
CA LEU A 168 -7.81 -20.75 2.84
C LEU A 168 -8.33 -22.11 3.29
N ALA A 169 -7.65 -22.78 4.22
CA ALA A 169 -8.02 -24.11 4.71
C ALA A 169 -9.35 -24.12 5.46
N THR A 170 -9.76 -22.97 6.02
CA THR A 170 -11.03 -22.82 6.75
C THR A 170 -12.19 -22.36 5.88
N GLN A 171 -11.96 -22.09 4.59
CA GLN A 171 -13.05 -21.78 3.66
C GLN A 171 -13.88 -23.05 3.40
N THR A 172 -15.18 -22.95 3.67
CA THR A 172 -16.13 -24.05 3.39
C THR A 172 -16.42 -24.21 1.90
N VAL A 173 -16.20 -23.15 1.11
CA VAL A 173 -16.40 -23.10 -0.34
C VAL A 173 -15.22 -22.35 -0.95
N PRO A 174 -14.65 -22.80 -2.08
CA PRO A 174 -13.64 -22.05 -2.81
C PRO A 174 -14.15 -20.65 -3.15
N ALA A 175 -13.63 -19.63 -2.47
CA ALA A 175 -13.99 -18.25 -2.72
C ALA A 175 -13.06 -17.66 -3.79
N PHE A 176 -13.64 -16.95 -4.77
CA PHE A 176 -12.85 -16.23 -5.76
C PHE A 176 -12.05 -15.08 -5.13
N ALA A 177 -12.60 -14.43 -4.10
CA ALA A 177 -11.91 -13.46 -3.27
C ALA A 177 -11.21 -14.17 -2.10
N LEU A 178 -9.93 -13.86 -1.88
CA LEU A 178 -9.15 -14.49 -0.81
C LEU A 178 -9.53 -13.99 0.59
N LEU A 179 -10.00 -12.76 0.66
CA LEU A 179 -10.48 -12.10 1.87
C LEU A 179 -11.94 -11.69 1.67
N SER A 180 -12.83 -12.70 1.67
CA SER A 180 -14.26 -12.52 1.37
C SER A 180 -15.01 -11.67 2.40
N GLN A 181 -14.44 -11.49 3.60
CA GLN A 181 -15.01 -10.64 4.64
C GLN A 181 -14.85 -9.14 4.35
N LEU A 182 -13.98 -8.78 3.40
CA LEU A 182 -13.77 -7.39 3.02
C LEU A 182 -14.90 -6.89 2.10
N PRO A 183 -15.31 -5.61 2.21
CA PRO A 183 -16.26 -5.02 1.29
C PRO A 183 -15.72 -5.12 -0.15
N ALA A 184 -16.52 -5.65 -1.06
CA ALA A 184 -16.19 -5.63 -2.47
C ALA A 184 -16.10 -4.18 -2.94
N ILE A 185 -14.95 -3.80 -3.50
CA ILE A 185 -14.89 -2.60 -4.33
C ILE A 185 -15.60 -2.99 -5.62
N ALA A 186 -16.80 -2.44 -5.85
CA ALA A 186 -17.52 -2.68 -7.10
C ALA A 186 -16.56 -2.34 -8.25
N PRO A 187 -16.17 -3.29 -9.11
CA PRO A 187 -15.56 -2.91 -10.37
C PRO A 187 -16.56 -2.00 -11.07
N THR A 188 -16.11 -0.91 -11.67
CA THR A 188 -16.93 -0.16 -12.62
C THR A 188 -17.57 -1.17 -13.54
N THR A 189 -18.89 -1.28 -13.50
CA THR A 189 -19.61 -2.24 -14.32
C THR A 189 -19.34 -1.86 -15.75
N ILE A 190 -18.42 -2.58 -16.41
CA ILE A 190 -18.32 -2.62 -17.86
C ILE A 190 -19.48 -3.52 -18.29
N ALA A 191 -20.71 -3.04 -18.08
CA ALA A 191 -21.86 -3.59 -18.74
C ALA A 191 -21.74 -3.13 -20.20
N GLU A 192 -21.69 -4.09 -21.11
CA GLU A 192 -21.76 -3.91 -22.58
C GLU A 192 -20.46 -3.60 -23.35
N LEU A 193 -19.34 -4.22 -23.00
CA LEU A 193 -18.27 -4.42 -23.99
C LEU A 193 -18.28 -5.87 -24.47
N GLY A 194 -18.99 -6.11 -25.58
CA GLY A 194 -18.97 -7.40 -26.27
C GLY A 194 -17.62 -7.64 -26.95
N PRO A 195 -17.32 -8.89 -27.36
CA PRO A 195 -16.05 -9.26 -28.00
C PRO A 195 -15.77 -8.58 -29.36
N GLY A 196 -16.70 -7.76 -29.87
CA GLY A 196 -16.58 -6.99 -31.11
C GLY A 196 -16.29 -5.50 -30.94
N THR A 197 -16.22 -4.96 -29.73
CA THR A 197 -15.98 -3.52 -29.54
C THR A 197 -14.49 -3.20 -29.68
N SER A 198 -14.13 -2.34 -30.64
CA SER A 198 -12.72 -2.02 -30.88
C SER A 198 -12.18 -1.09 -29.79
N LEU A 199 -10.87 -1.20 -29.51
CA LEU A 199 -10.18 -0.33 -28.56
C LEU A 199 -10.34 1.17 -28.89
N ARG A 200 -10.58 1.51 -30.16
CA ARG A 200 -10.82 2.88 -30.61
C ARG A 200 -12.21 3.39 -30.22
N ASP A 201 -13.24 2.54 -30.35
CA ASP A 201 -14.62 2.90 -30.02
C ASP A 201 -14.79 3.14 -28.51
N ILE A 202 -14.00 2.43 -27.70
CA ILE A 202 -13.94 2.61 -26.24
C ILE A 202 -13.32 3.97 -25.88
N ILE A 203 -12.29 4.39 -26.61
CA ILE A 203 -11.58 5.66 -26.38
C ILE A 203 -12.39 6.85 -26.89
N GLU A 204 -13.10 6.72 -28.01
CA GLU A 204 -13.97 7.77 -28.54
C GLU A 204 -15.24 7.95 -27.68
N ALA A 205 -15.74 6.89 -27.03
CA ALA A 205 -16.84 6.97 -26.07
C ALA A 205 -16.46 7.68 -24.74
N ASP A 206 -15.19 7.65 -24.35
CA ASP A 206 -14.66 8.35 -23.17
C ASP A 206 -14.77 9.89 -23.29
N GLY A 207 -14.91 10.40 -24.53
CA GLY A 207 -15.19 11.82 -24.81
C GLY A 207 -16.54 12.33 -24.31
N HIS A 208 -17.46 11.44 -23.90
CA HIS A 208 -18.76 11.79 -23.32
C HIS A 208 -18.90 11.47 -21.83
N ILE A 209 -17.87 10.94 -21.17
CA ILE A 209 -17.85 10.83 -19.71
C ILE A 209 -17.46 12.20 -19.14
N THR A 210 -18.47 13.03 -18.96
CA THR A 210 -18.36 14.16 -18.03
C THR A 210 -18.07 13.57 -16.65
N THR A 211 -16.84 13.76 -16.17
CA THR A 211 -16.51 13.67 -14.75
C THR A 211 -17.27 14.79 -14.02
N SER A 212 -18.57 14.60 -13.81
CA SER A 212 -19.32 15.40 -12.86
C SER A 212 -19.01 14.83 -11.47
N VAL A 213 -18.04 15.45 -10.81
CA VAL A 213 -18.05 15.48 -9.35
C VAL A 213 -19.23 16.35 -8.96
N SER A 214 -20.43 15.77 -8.92
CA SER A 214 -21.61 16.43 -8.38
C SER A 214 -21.42 16.57 -6.87
N ARG A 215 -20.82 17.70 -6.48
CA ARG A 215 -21.11 18.34 -5.20
C ARG A 215 -22.50 18.94 -5.36
N ASP A 216 -23.45 18.36 -4.62
CA ASP A 216 -24.76 18.91 -4.19
C ASP A 216 -25.91 17.93 -4.47
N GLY A 217 -26.50 17.44 -3.37
CA GLY A 217 -27.67 16.56 -3.35
C GLY A 217 -27.58 15.49 -2.25
N PRO A 218 -28.59 15.34 -1.37
CA PRO A 218 -28.45 14.64 -0.09
C PRO A 218 -28.20 13.14 -0.29
N GLN A 219 -27.03 12.67 0.12
CA GLN A 219 -26.70 11.25 0.17
C GLN A 219 -27.64 10.51 1.13
N ALA A 220 -28.55 9.72 0.57
CA ALA A 220 -29.15 8.61 1.30
C ALA A 220 -28.04 7.58 1.62
N LYS A 221 -27.83 7.35 2.92
CA LYS A 221 -26.81 6.46 3.49
C LYS A 221 -27.01 5.00 3.06
N GLY A 222 -26.21 4.53 2.11
CA GLY A 222 -25.93 3.10 1.92
C GLY A 222 -24.80 2.67 2.87
N ASN A 223 -25.12 1.83 3.84
CA ASN A 223 -24.33 1.59 5.06
C ASN A 223 -23.20 0.54 4.92
N SER A 224 -22.48 0.51 3.78
CA SER A 224 -21.33 -0.38 3.60
C SER A 224 -20.06 0.30 4.12
N PRO A 225 -19.47 -0.14 5.24
CA PRO A 225 -18.28 0.49 5.78
C PRO A 225 -17.10 0.24 4.83
N GLY A 226 -16.41 1.30 4.40
CA GLY A 226 -15.20 1.15 3.59
C GLY A 226 -14.14 0.30 4.28
N ILE A 227 -13.20 -0.26 3.51
CA ILE A 227 -12.12 -1.15 3.98
C ILE A 227 -11.38 -0.66 5.24
N HIS A 228 -11.14 0.64 5.35
CA HIS A 228 -10.49 1.24 6.52
C HIS A 228 -11.37 1.19 7.78
N ASN A 229 -12.68 1.32 7.64
CA ASN A 229 -13.63 1.15 8.74
C ASN A 229 -13.70 -0.31 9.18
N TYR A 230 -13.62 -1.26 8.24
CA TYR A 230 -13.52 -2.68 8.57
C TYR A 230 -12.28 -2.94 9.43
N VAL A 231 -11.10 -2.53 8.95
CA VAL A 231 -9.84 -2.70 9.69
C VAL A 231 -9.90 -2.03 11.06
N ASN A 232 -10.41 -0.81 11.17
CA ASN A 232 -10.47 -0.13 12.46
C ASN A 232 -11.39 -0.86 13.45
N ARG A 233 -12.57 -1.35 13.01
CA ARG A 233 -13.44 -2.18 13.86
C ARG A 233 -12.77 -3.47 14.30
N LEU A 234 -12.00 -4.10 13.41
CA LEU A 234 -11.21 -5.28 13.75
C LEU A 234 -10.19 -4.95 14.84
N LEU A 235 -9.44 -3.85 14.70
CA LEU A 235 -8.45 -3.43 15.68
C LEU A 235 -9.10 -3.08 17.04
N ASP A 236 -10.24 -2.39 17.04
CA ASP A 236 -11.01 -2.10 18.26
C ASP A 236 -11.45 -3.39 18.98
N ARG A 237 -11.80 -4.43 18.22
CA ARG A 237 -12.22 -5.75 18.74
C ARG A 237 -11.07 -6.51 19.39
N ILE A 238 -9.86 -6.46 18.84
CA ILE A 238 -8.78 -7.41 19.20
C ILE A 238 -7.60 -6.78 19.93
N ALA A 239 -7.33 -5.48 19.77
CA ALA A 239 -6.11 -4.86 20.30
C ALA A 239 -6.07 -4.91 21.83
N THR A 240 -7.14 -4.45 22.50
CA THR A 240 -7.21 -4.45 23.97
C THR A 240 -7.19 -5.86 24.56
N PRO A 241 -8.00 -6.83 24.08
CA PRO A 241 -7.91 -8.22 24.55
C PRO A 241 -6.56 -8.88 24.31
N ALA A 242 -5.86 -8.51 23.24
CA ALA A 242 -4.50 -8.97 22.96
C ALA A 242 -3.42 -8.29 23.85
N GLY A 243 -3.80 -7.37 24.74
CA GLY A 243 -2.87 -6.64 25.60
C GLY A 243 -2.16 -5.45 24.93
N VAL A 244 -2.58 -5.05 23.73
CA VAL A 244 -2.07 -3.85 23.05
C VAL A 244 -2.77 -2.63 23.63
N LYS A 245 -2.03 -1.84 24.43
CA LYS A 245 -2.55 -0.64 25.11
C LYS A 245 -2.60 0.61 24.23
N VAL A 246 -1.96 0.55 23.06
CA VAL A 246 -1.89 1.65 22.10
C VAL A 246 -3.11 1.63 21.20
N LEU A 247 -3.70 2.81 20.94
CA LEU A 247 -4.79 2.93 19.98
C LEU A 247 -4.24 2.78 18.55
N LEU A 248 -4.40 1.58 18.00
CA LEU A 248 -4.02 1.27 16.62
C LEU A 248 -5.14 1.60 15.66
N SER A 249 -4.75 1.99 14.45
CA SER A 249 -5.66 2.19 13.31
C SER A 249 -5.06 1.60 12.05
N SER A 250 -5.81 1.58 10.95
CA SER A 250 -5.25 1.24 9.64
C SER A 250 -4.03 2.10 9.24
N HIS A 251 -3.95 3.34 9.72
CA HIS A 251 -2.76 4.20 9.53
C HIS A 251 -1.55 3.74 10.34
N SER A 252 -1.74 3.10 11.50
CA SER A 252 -0.66 2.50 12.30
C SER A 252 0.06 1.41 11.51
N PHE A 253 -0.67 0.60 10.74
CA PHE A 253 -0.09 -0.43 9.86
C PHE A 253 0.65 0.15 8.65
N ARG A 254 0.17 1.28 8.10
CA ARG A 254 0.91 2.01 7.05
C ARG A 254 2.25 2.55 7.53
N ARG A 255 2.41 2.77 8.83
CA ARG A 255 3.67 3.21 9.44
C ARG A 255 4.53 2.05 9.91
N GLY A 256 3.91 0.98 10.42
CA GLY A 256 4.59 -0.11 11.13
C GLY A 256 5.69 -0.81 10.34
N GLY A 257 5.32 -1.57 9.30
CA GLY A 257 6.27 -2.30 8.47
C GLY A 257 7.40 -1.42 7.90
N PRO A 258 7.09 -0.24 7.32
CA PRO A 258 8.12 0.68 6.82
C PRO A 258 9.06 1.19 7.91
N GLN A 259 8.55 1.56 9.09
CA GLN A 259 9.39 2.04 10.19
C GLN A 259 10.26 0.93 10.77
N HIS A 260 9.74 -0.30 10.82
CA HIS A 260 10.51 -1.46 11.23
C HIS A 260 11.68 -1.71 10.25
N ALA A 261 11.40 -1.73 8.95
CA ALA A 261 12.43 -1.87 7.91
C ALA A 261 13.46 -0.72 7.95
N ASN A 262 13.00 0.52 8.17
CA ASN A 262 13.88 1.70 8.28
C ASN A 262 14.75 1.69 9.55
N GLY A 263 14.47 0.80 10.52
CA GLY A 263 15.35 0.57 11.66
C GLY A 263 16.63 -0.20 11.32
N SER A 264 16.69 -0.82 10.14
CA SER A 264 17.88 -1.56 9.67
C SER A 264 18.90 -0.63 9.02
N ALA A 265 20.18 -0.81 9.36
CA ALA A 265 21.28 -0.13 8.67
C ALA A 265 21.54 -0.73 7.27
N ASP A 266 21.11 -1.97 7.02
CA ASP A 266 21.37 -2.71 5.78
C ASP A 266 20.34 -2.43 4.69
N LEU A 267 19.25 -1.73 5.02
CA LEU A 267 18.19 -1.39 4.08
C LEU A 267 18.25 0.08 3.70
N SER A 268 18.33 0.33 2.38
CA SER A 268 18.19 1.69 1.86
C SER A 268 16.74 2.17 2.03
N PRO A 269 16.51 3.41 2.49
CA PRO A 269 15.18 4.03 2.48
C PRO A 269 14.52 4.01 1.10
N GLN A 270 15.31 4.07 0.03
CA GLN A 270 14.81 4.00 -1.35
C GLN A 270 14.10 2.66 -1.62
N TRP A 271 14.65 1.54 -1.15
CA TRP A 271 14.06 0.21 -1.36
C TRP A 271 12.73 0.06 -0.61
N ILE A 272 12.63 0.66 0.57
CA ILE A 272 11.40 0.71 1.36
C ILE A 272 10.33 1.54 0.62
N PHE A 273 10.72 2.68 0.05
CA PHE A 273 9.82 3.52 -0.73
C PHE A 273 9.32 2.84 -2.01
N ASP A 274 10.19 2.11 -2.70
CA ASP A 274 9.86 1.37 -3.92
C ASP A 274 8.90 0.21 -3.62
N ARG A 275 9.12 -0.55 -2.54
CA ARG A 275 8.17 -1.60 -2.08
C ARG A 275 6.79 -1.02 -1.74
N GLY A 276 6.76 0.14 -1.09
CA GLY A 276 5.51 0.86 -0.81
C GLY A 276 4.80 1.39 -2.07
N ALA A 277 5.49 1.39 -3.22
CA ALA A 277 5.18 2.16 -4.41
C ALA A 277 4.74 3.59 -4.04
N TRP A 278 5.45 4.20 -3.09
CA TRP A 278 5.27 5.62 -2.75
C TRP A 278 5.92 6.52 -3.79
N ASN A 279 6.74 5.92 -4.66
CA ASN A 279 7.19 6.49 -5.90
C ASN A 279 6.04 6.39 -6.93
N MET A 280 5.28 7.48 -7.11
CA MET A 280 4.06 7.60 -7.95
C MET A 280 4.30 7.44 -9.46
N THR A 281 5.47 6.92 -9.83
CA THR A 281 6.03 6.98 -11.16
C THR A 281 6.56 5.63 -11.63
N SER A 282 6.02 4.54 -11.10
CA SER A 282 6.38 3.19 -11.52
C SER A 282 5.68 2.80 -12.83
N THR A 283 5.58 3.74 -13.77
CA THR A 283 5.35 3.49 -15.20
C THR A 283 6.63 3.09 -15.93
N ASN A 284 7.74 2.89 -15.21
CA ASN A 284 8.99 2.49 -15.83
C ASN A 284 9.02 0.97 -16.06
N LYS A 285 8.59 0.63 -17.28
CA LYS A 285 8.95 -0.51 -18.15
C LYS A 285 7.97 -1.67 -18.20
N ALA A 286 7.30 -1.73 -19.35
CA ALA A 286 6.49 -2.82 -19.90
C ALA A 286 7.21 -4.19 -20.03
N PHE A 287 8.36 -4.42 -19.40
CA PHE A 287 9.02 -5.72 -19.26
C PHE A 287 9.87 -5.65 -17.98
N PRO A 288 9.42 -6.25 -16.87
CA PRO A 288 9.52 -7.70 -16.71
C PRO A 288 8.20 -8.34 -16.28
N TYR A 289 7.74 -9.25 -17.12
CA TYR A 289 6.57 -10.08 -16.88
C TYR A 289 6.77 -11.02 -15.67
N VAL A 290 5.74 -11.05 -14.83
CA VAL A 290 5.16 -12.19 -14.09
C VAL A 290 5.95 -12.83 -12.94
N PHE A 291 7.28 -12.69 -12.79
CA PHE A 291 7.97 -13.35 -11.66
C PHE A 291 9.13 -12.64 -10.96
N ASN A 292 9.59 -11.47 -11.41
CA ASN A 292 10.78 -10.86 -10.82
C ASN A 292 10.44 -9.67 -9.92
N THR A 293 10.24 -9.94 -8.63
CA THR A 293 10.52 -8.91 -7.62
C THR A 293 11.99 -8.53 -7.67
N THR A 294 12.28 -7.25 -7.41
CA THR A 294 13.65 -6.77 -7.39
C THR A 294 14.41 -7.42 -6.23
N SER A 295 15.73 -7.59 -6.38
CA SER A 295 16.58 -8.12 -5.30
C SER A 295 16.48 -7.26 -4.02
N GLU A 296 16.22 -5.97 -4.21
CA GLU A 296 15.98 -4.94 -3.21
C GLU A 296 14.67 -5.19 -2.47
N ASP A 297 13.57 -5.46 -3.18
CA ASP A 297 12.28 -5.82 -2.57
C ASP A 297 12.43 -7.08 -1.71
N GLN A 298 13.12 -8.10 -2.24
CA GLN A 298 13.39 -9.34 -1.52
C GLN A 298 14.20 -9.12 -0.24
N LYS A 299 15.18 -8.22 -0.24
CA LYS A 299 15.94 -7.87 0.98
C LYS A 299 15.05 -7.21 2.03
N VAL A 300 14.19 -6.27 1.62
CA VAL A 300 13.25 -5.61 2.54
C VAL A 300 12.31 -6.64 3.14
N VAL A 301 11.71 -7.54 2.35
CA VAL A 301 10.77 -8.53 2.88
C VAL A 301 11.43 -9.60 3.73
N LYS A 302 12.65 -10.06 3.39
CA LYS A 302 13.41 -10.98 4.25
C LYS A 302 13.67 -10.38 5.63
N TYR A 303 14.00 -9.10 5.69
CA TYR A 303 14.16 -8.41 6.97
C TYR A 303 12.85 -8.31 7.76
N LEU A 304 11.70 -8.08 7.11
CA LEU A 304 10.40 -8.10 7.78
C LEU A 304 10.06 -9.49 8.34
N SER A 305 10.47 -10.54 7.63
CA SER A 305 10.27 -11.96 7.98
C SER A 305 11.11 -12.43 9.16
N GLY A 306 12.08 -11.63 9.64
CA GLY A 306 12.94 -11.98 10.77
C GLY A 306 14.15 -12.82 10.33
#